data_AF-A0A442WGV4-F1
#
_entry.id   AF-A0A442WGV4-F1
#
_cell.length_a   1.000
_cell.length_b   1.000
_cell.length_c   1.000
_cell.angle_alpha   90.00
_cell.angle_beta   90.00
_cell.angle_gamma   90.00
#
_symmetry.space_group_name_H-M   'P 1'
#
loop_
_entity.id
_entity.type
_entity.pdbx_description
1 polymer ?
#
loop_
_entity_poly.entity_id
_entity_poly.type
_entity_poly.pdbx_seq_one_letter_code
_entity_poly.pdbx_strand_id
1 'polypeptide(L)'
;MRFVKQLFRHDPANGVYGDCYRTVVACLLDLDHDQVPHRHEVLSSEEQCGAMDAFLRDRGVQTIRIALNGGDVDGALAVAATLSDGLPYLFSGQSRNGTNHVVIARDDRIIHDPSLDDSGIVGPTDVGQFWVEWLVLPLKGYPA
;
A
#
# COMPACT_ATOMS: atom_id res chain seq x y z
N MET A 1 13.77 -7.08 1.38
CA MET A 1 13.05 -5.86 0.93
C MET A 1 13.88 -5.21 -0.16
N ARG A 2 13.27 -5.00 -1.33
CA ARG A 2 13.93 -4.44 -2.52
C ARG A 2 12.99 -3.45 -3.19
N PHE A 3 13.44 -2.22 -3.42
CA PHE A 3 12.60 -1.19 -4.03
C PHE A 3 12.55 -1.30 -5.55
N VAL A 4 11.33 -1.36 -6.08
CA VAL A 4 11.03 -1.38 -7.51
C VAL A 4 9.87 -0.43 -7.80
N LYS A 5 9.80 0.05 -9.05
CA LYS A 5 8.70 0.88 -9.55
C LYS A 5 7.59 0.02 -10.09
N GLN A 6 6.38 0.55 -10.04
CA GLN A 6 5.17 -0.06 -10.54
C GLN A 6 5.25 -0.24 -12.06
N LEU A 7 4.60 -1.26 -12.62
CA LEU A 7 4.63 -1.55 -14.05
C LEU A 7 3.47 -0.88 -14.81
N PHE A 8 2.36 -0.62 -14.13
CA PHE A 8 1.13 -0.12 -14.71
C PHE A 8 0.70 1.17 -14.00
N ARG A 9 0.73 2.28 -14.74
CA ARG A 9 0.15 3.54 -14.27
C ARG A 9 -1.37 3.39 -14.19
N HIS A 10 -1.93 3.80 -13.06
CA HIS A 10 -3.37 3.88 -12.90
C HIS A 10 -3.95 4.87 -13.91
N ASP A 11 -4.80 4.38 -14.82
CA ASP A 11 -5.46 5.17 -15.85
C ASP A 11 -6.87 4.59 -16.11
N PRO A 12 -7.84 4.90 -15.22
CA PRO A 12 -9.21 4.38 -15.33
C PRO A 12 -9.91 4.78 -16.62
N ALA A 13 -9.59 5.96 -17.17
CA ALA A 13 -10.19 6.46 -18.42
C ALA A 13 -9.88 5.53 -19.60
N ASN A 14 -8.74 4.84 -19.56
CA ASN A 14 -8.32 3.87 -20.56
C ASN A 14 -8.42 2.41 -20.07
N GLY A 15 -9.13 2.16 -18.97
CA GLY A 15 -9.36 0.82 -18.42
C GLY A 15 -8.12 0.17 -17.79
N VAL A 16 -7.08 0.94 -17.46
CA VAL A 16 -5.85 0.42 -16.83
C VAL A 16 -5.95 0.59 -15.33
N TYR A 17 -6.08 -0.53 -14.61
CA TYR A 17 -5.90 -0.54 -13.17
C TYR A 17 -4.40 -0.44 -12.84
N GLY A 18 -4.05 0.40 -11.87
CA GLY A 18 -2.66 0.65 -11.49
C GLY A 18 -2.19 -0.38 -10.47
N ASP A 19 -0.89 -0.64 -10.44
CA ASP A 19 -0.31 -1.69 -9.62
C ASP A 19 0.54 -1.17 -8.45
N CYS A 20 0.30 0.07 -7.99
CA CYS A 20 1.06 0.68 -6.89
C CYS A 20 1.01 -0.18 -5.61
N TYR A 21 -0.17 -0.68 -5.24
CA TYR A 21 -0.35 -1.53 -4.05
C TYR A 21 0.34 -2.89 -4.17
N ARG A 22 0.19 -3.57 -5.31
CA ARG A 22 0.98 -4.77 -5.61
C ARG A 22 2.48 -4.50 -5.45
N THR A 23 2.93 -3.38 -5.98
CA THR A 23 4.35 -3.04 -6.05
C THR A 23 4.93 -2.85 -4.65
N VAL A 24 4.25 -2.15 -3.74
CA VAL A 24 4.73 -2.04 -2.35
C VAL A 24 4.73 -3.37 -1.62
N VAL A 25 3.73 -4.24 -1.84
CA VAL A 25 3.73 -5.60 -1.30
C VAL A 25 4.93 -6.41 -1.82
N ALA A 26 5.19 -6.37 -3.13
CA ALA A 26 6.34 -7.02 -3.75
C ALA A 26 7.66 -6.50 -3.15
N CYS A 27 7.79 -5.18 -2.97
CA CYS A 27 8.98 -4.58 -2.38
C CYS A 27 9.24 -5.08 -0.95
N LEU A 28 8.21 -5.07 -0.10
CA LEU A 28 8.31 -5.46 1.31
C LEU A 28 8.62 -6.96 1.46
N LEU A 29 7.99 -7.81 0.65
CA LEU A 29 8.20 -9.26 0.67
C LEU A 29 9.40 -9.73 -0.15
N ASP A 30 10.09 -8.81 -0.83
CA ASP A 30 11.24 -9.11 -1.70
C ASP A 30 10.90 -10.08 -2.84
N LEU A 31 9.78 -9.82 -3.50
CA LEU A 31 9.25 -10.60 -4.61
C LEU A 31 9.39 -9.83 -5.93
N ASP A 32 9.34 -10.57 -7.04
CA ASP A 32 9.12 -10.02 -8.38
C ASP A 32 7.62 -9.70 -8.58
N HIS A 33 7.30 -8.78 -9.49
CA HIS A 33 5.92 -8.31 -9.72
C HIS A 33 4.97 -9.42 -10.18
N ASP A 34 5.47 -10.39 -10.94
CA ASP A 34 4.69 -11.53 -11.44
C ASP A 34 4.38 -12.57 -10.36
N GLN A 35 5.08 -12.51 -9.23
CA GLN A 35 4.82 -13.35 -8.07
C GLN A 35 3.71 -12.79 -7.18
N VAL A 36 3.25 -11.55 -7.40
CA VAL A 36 2.19 -10.90 -6.61
C VAL A 36 0.96 -10.66 -7.50
N PRO A 37 -0.26 -11.01 -7.05
CA PRO A 37 -1.45 -10.96 -7.90
C PRO A 37 -1.69 -9.55 -8.44
N HIS A 38 -1.95 -9.48 -9.74
CA HIS A 38 -2.49 -8.31 -10.42
C HIS A 38 -3.53 -8.79 -11.41
N ARG A 39 -4.71 -8.18 -11.36
CA ARG A 39 -5.78 -8.45 -12.31
C ARG A 39 -5.98 -7.15 -13.10
N HIS A 40 -5.85 -7.24 -14.41
CA HIS A 40 -6.10 -6.13 -15.32
C HIS A 40 -7.59 -5.93 -15.60
N GLU A 41 -8.43 -6.87 -15.18
CA GLU A 41 -9.88 -6.79 -15.27
C GLU A 41 -10.41 -5.71 -14.31
N VAL A 42 -11.53 -5.09 -14.67
CA VAL A 42 -12.26 -4.19 -13.76
C VAL A 42 -12.87 -5.05 -12.65
N LEU A 43 -12.11 -5.22 -11.58
CA LEU A 43 -12.56 -5.82 -10.33
C LEU A 43 -13.00 -4.72 -9.37
N SER A 44 -14.04 -4.98 -8.59
CA SER A 44 -14.38 -4.15 -7.44
C SER A 44 -13.19 -4.06 -6.48
N SER A 45 -13.10 -2.96 -5.72
CA SER A 45 -12.07 -2.82 -4.68
C SER A 45 -12.08 -4.01 -3.70
N GLU A 46 -13.25 -4.57 -3.41
CA GLU A 46 -13.40 -5.73 -2.53
C GLU A 46 -12.76 -7.00 -3.12
N GLU A 47 -12.99 -7.29 -4.40
CA GLU A 47 -12.40 -8.46 -5.07
C GLU A 47 -10.87 -8.36 -5.14
N GLN A 48 -10.35 -7.15 -5.35
CA GLN A 48 -8.91 -6.91 -5.39
C GLN A 48 -8.27 -7.08 -4.02
N CYS A 49 -8.88 -6.48 -2.98
CA CYS A 49 -8.45 -6.68 -1.59
C CYS A 49 -8.50 -8.17 -1.21
N GLY A 50 -9.59 -8.86 -1.54
CA GLY A 50 -9.76 -10.29 -1.24
C GLY A 50 -8.69 -11.17 -1.90
N ALA A 51 -8.32 -10.88 -3.15
CA ALA A 51 -7.24 -11.59 -3.85
C ALA A 51 -5.87 -11.36 -3.20
N MET A 52 -5.57 -10.12 -2.79
CA MET A 52 -4.31 -9.84 -2.07
C MET A 52 -4.31 -10.50 -0.69
N ASP A 53 -5.40 -10.38 0.07
CA ASP A 53 -5.49 -10.94 1.41
C ASP A 53 -5.39 -12.48 1.39
N ALA A 54 -5.93 -13.14 0.37
CA ALA A 54 -5.71 -14.58 0.15
C ALA A 54 -4.24 -14.89 -0.15
N PHE A 55 -3.63 -14.14 -1.07
CA PHE A 55 -2.22 -14.29 -1.45
C PHE A 55 -1.24 -14.14 -0.27
N LEU A 56 -1.51 -13.15 0.60
CA LEU A 56 -0.73 -12.91 1.81
C LEU A 56 -0.94 -14.04 2.82
N ARG A 57 -2.19 -14.49 3.03
CA ARG A 57 -2.51 -15.61 3.94
C ARG A 57 -1.84 -16.91 3.53
N ASP A 58 -1.76 -17.22 2.24
CA ASP A 58 -1.04 -18.40 1.73
C ASP A 58 0.47 -18.37 2.07
N ARG A 59 1.01 -17.18 2.40
CA ARG A 59 2.40 -16.98 2.86
C ARG A 59 2.53 -16.85 4.37
N GLY A 60 1.44 -17.05 5.10
CA GLY A 60 1.40 -16.81 6.55
C GLY A 60 1.56 -15.34 6.91
N VAL A 61 1.21 -14.42 6.01
CA VAL A 61 1.23 -12.97 6.23
C VAL A 61 -0.22 -12.48 6.38
N GLN A 62 -0.45 -11.57 7.30
CA GLN A 62 -1.72 -10.87 7.45
C GLN A 62 -1.51 -9.36 7.32
N THR A 63 -2.59 -8.62 7.10
CA THR A 63 -2.59 -7.15 7.02
C THR A 63 -3.31 -6.56 8.21
N ILE A 64 -2.68 -5.61 8.90
CA ILE A 64 -3.37 -4.72 9.84
C ILE A 64 -3.52 -3.38 9.14
N ARG A 65 -4.74 -2.83 9.09
CA ARG A 65 -5.05 -1.54 8.45
C ARG A 65 -5.72 -0.61 9.46
N ILE A 66 -5.23 0.62 9.56
CA ILE A 66 -5.80 1.67 10.42
C ILE A 66 -6.08 2.90 9.55
N ALA A 67 -7.32 3.38 9.62
CA ALA A 67 -7.70 4.66 9.04
C ALA A 67 -7.38 5.81 10.01
N LEU A 68 -6.66 6.81 9.53
CA LEU A 68 -6.44 8.08 10.23
C LEU A 68 -7.36 9.14 9.62
N ASN A 69 -8.22 9.71 10.46
CA ASN A 69 -9.19 10.73 10.04
C ASN A 69 -8.64 12.14 10.25
N GLY A 70 -8.72 12.98 9.21
CA GLY A 70 -8.28 14.37 9.24
C GLY A 70 -6.76 14.55 9.24
N GLY A 71 -6.32 15.79 9.41
CA GLY A 71 -4.89 16.18 9.43
C GLY A 71 -4.29 16.44 8.05
N ASP A 72 -3.01 16.81 8.05
CA ASP A 72 -2.15 16.92 6.87
C ASP A 72 -1.24 15.68 6.76
N VAL A 73 -0.46 15.62 5.68
CA VAL A 73 0.43 14.48 5.40
C VAL A 73 1.47 14.30 6.51
N ASP A 74 2.06 15.40 6.99
CA ASP A 74 3.11 15.37 8.00
C ASP A 74 2.57 14.89 9.35
N GLY A 75 1.40 15.37 9.78
CA GLY A 75 0.73 14.92 10.99
C GLY A 75 0.33 13.44 10.91
N ALA A 76 -0.17 12.99 9.76
CA ALA A 76 -0.52 11.59 9.54
C ALA A 76 0.72 10.68 9.57
N LEU A 77 1.84 11.09 8.96
CA LEU A 77 3.11 10.37 9.03
C LEU A 77 3.67 10.34 10.45
N ALA A 78 3.59 11.42 11.22
CA ALA A 78 4.05 11.44 12.61
C ALA A 78 3.26 10.47 13.50
N VAL A 79 1.94 10.37 13.31
CA VAL A 79 1.09 9.38 14.00
C VAL A 79 1.47 7.96 13.55
N ALA A 80 1.60 7.74 12.24
CA ALA A 80 1.98 6.44 11.68
C ALA A 80 3.37 5.98 12.17
N ALA A 81 4.33 6.90 12.27
CA ALA A 81 5.66 6.66 12.84
C ALA A 81 5.57 6.10 14.26
N THR A 82 4.75 6.76 15.09
CA THR A 82 4.52 6.35 16.49
C THR A 82 3.90 4.96 16.57
N LEU A 83 2.90 4.68 15.72
CA LEU A 83 2.22 3.37 15.69
C LEU A 83 3.12 2.25 15.15
N SER A 84 4.07 2.58 14.28
CA SER A 84 4.90 1.61 13.58
C SER A 84 6.15 1.19 14.35
N ASP A 85 6.55 1.94 15.39
CA ASP A 85 7.73 1.65 16.22
C ASP A 85 8.99 1.31 15.38
N GLY A 86 9.25 2.14 14.36
CA GLY A 86 10.39 1.99 13.46
C GLY A 86 10.28 0.86 12.42
N LEU A 87 9.16 0.12 12.35
CA LEU A 87 8.86 -0.80 11.25
C LEU A 87 8.51 -0.05 9.97
N PRO A 88 8.82 -0.59 8.77
CA PRO A 88 8.27 -0.07 7.53
C PRO A 88 6.76 -0.37 7.45
N TYR A 89 6.02 0.56 6.86
CA TYR A 89 4.57 0.48 6.71
C TYR A 89 4.14 1.00 5.35
N LEU A 90 2.98 0.51 4.88
CA LEU A 90 2.29 1.05 3.73
C LEU A 90 1.53 2.29 4.20
N PHE A 91 1.68 3.39 3.46
CA PHE A 91 1.00 4.64 3.74
C PHE A 91 0.21 5.07 2.50
N SER A 92 -1.10 5.18 2.64
CA SER A 92 -1.99 5.54 1.52
C SER A 92 -2.68 6.87 1.74
N GLY A 93 -2.83 7.60 0.64
CA GLY A 93 -3.50 8.90 0.56
C GLY A 93 -3.74 9.28 -0.89
N GLN A 94 -4.02 10.55 -1.18
CA GLN A 94 -4.13 11.07 -2.53
C GLN A 94 -2.76 11.52 -3.05
N SER A 95 -2.45 11.15 -4.30
CA SER A 95 -1.23 11.57 -5.00
C SER A 95 -1.37 12.92 -5.70
N ARG A 96 -0.25 13.51 -6.15
CA ARG A 96 -0.26 14.71 -7.02
C ARG A 96 -1.05 14.52 -8.31
N ASN A 97 -1.25 13.28 -8.74
CA ASN A 97 -1.99 12.94 -9.95
C ASN A 97 -3.51 12.87 -9.72
N GLY A 98 -3.99 13.14 -8.49
CA GLY A 98 -5.41 13.20 -8.15
C GLY A 98 -6.07 11.85 -7.89
N THR A 99 -5.30 10.76 -7.88
CA THR A 99 -5.79 9.40 -7.57
C THR A 99 -5.26 8.93 -6.22
N ASN A 100 -5.99 8.01 -5.58
CA ASN A 100 -5.48 7.29 -4.41
C ASN A 100 -4.19 6.55 -4.78
N HIS A 101 -3.24 6.55 -3.85
CA HIS A 101 -1.90 6.01 -4.03
C HIS A 101 -1.37 5.49 -2.71
N VAL A 102 -0.39 4.59 -2.80
CA VAL A 102 0.27 3.97 -1.65
C VAL A 102 1.78 4.00 -1.83
N VAL A 103 2.47 4.32 -0.74
CA VAL A 103 3.93 4.39 -0.65
C VAL A 103 4.43 3.56 0.52
N ILE A 104 5.74 3.30 0.57
CA ILE A 104 6.38 2.72 1.75
C ILE A 104 6.95 3.87 2.57
N ALA A 105 6.57 3.92 3.83
CA ALA A 105 7.10 4.86 4.81
C ALA A 105 7.75 4.11 5.97
N ARG A 106 8.61 4.82 6.70
CA ARG A 106 9.25 4.36 7.93
C ARG A 106 9.64 5.59 8.72
N ASP A 107 9.50 5.53 10.04
CA ASP A 107 9.55 6.72 10.88
C ASP A 107 8.50 7.72 10.36
N ASP A 108 8.79 9.00 10.27
CA ASP A 108 7.89 10.06 9.79
C ASP A 108 8.11 10.42 8.30
N ARG A 109 8.67 9.50 7.51
CA ARG A 109 9.07 9.78 6.12
C ARG A 109 8.66 8.69 5.15
N ILE A 110 8.34 9.11 3.93
CA ILE A 110 8.20 8.24 2.77
C ILE A 110 9.61 7.80 2.34
N ILE A 111 9.89 6.49 2.40
CA ILE A 111 11.19 5.93 2.02
C ILE A 111 11.19 5.36 0.60
N HIS A 112 10.03 5.05 0.05
CA HIS A 112 9.88 4.60 -1.33
C HIS A 112 8.50 4.89 -1.89
N ASP A 113 8.47 5.51 -3.06
CA ASP A 113 7.26 5.72 -3.85
C ASP A 113 7.28 4.77 -5.06
N PRO A 114 6.32 3.84 -5.20
CA PRO A 114 6.29 2.92 -6.34
C PRO A 114 5.88 3.59 -7.65
N SER A 115 5.31 4.80 -7.64
CA SER A 115 4.84 5.47 -8.85
C SER A 115 5.99 5.78 -9.82
N LEU A 116 5.67 5.73 -11.12
CA LEU A 116 6.62 5.97 -12.21
C LEU A 116 7.20 7.40 -12.24
N ASP A 117 6.55 8.33 -11.56
CA ASP A 117 6.80 9.78 -11.58
C ASP A 117 6.96 10.40 -10.20
N ASP A 118 7.17 9.57 -9.16
CA ASP A 118 7.35 9.99 -7.77
C ASP A 118 6.21 10.90 -7.27
N SER A 119 4.98 10.58 -7.68
CA SER A 119 3.75 11.35 -7.44
C SER A 119 3.48 11.70 -5.98
N GLY A 120 4.06 10.95 -5.03
CA GLY A 120 3.99 11.16 -3.59
C GLY A 120 2.58 11.06 -3.04
N ILE A 121 2.43 11.47 -1.78
CA ILE A 121 1.15 11.67 -1.12
C ILE A 121 1.04 13.15 -0.75
N VAL A 122 -0.05 13.80 -1.12
CA VAL A 122 -0.29 15.24 -0.90
C VAL A 122 -1.52 15.54 -0.06
N GLY A 123 -2.30 14.52 0.27
CA GLY A 123 -3.49 14.66 1.09
C GLY A 123 -4.13 13.30 1.41
N PRO A 124 -5.26 13.31 2.13
CA PRO A 124 -6.03 12.10 2.39
C PRO A 124 -6.59 11.52 1.08
N THR A 125 -7.01 10.26 1.09
CA THR A 125 -7.72 9.62 -0.02
C THR A 125 -8.99 10.36 -0.40
N ASP A 126 -9.60 9.99 -1.52
CA ASP A 126 -10.91 10.49 -1.98
C ASP A 126 -12.05 10.41 -0.94
N VAL A 127 -11.98 9.44 -0.01
CA VAL A 127 -12.89 9.32 1.14
C VAL A 127 -12.47 10.10 2.39
N GLY A 128 -11.43 10.93 2.32
CA GLY A 128 -11.02 11.85 3.39
C GLY A 128 -10.18 11.23 4.51
N GLN A 129 -9.51 10.11 4.26
CA GLN A 129 -8.70 9.39 5.25
C GLN A 129 -7.27 9.15 4.76
N PHE A 130 -6.31 9.05 5.67
CA PHE A 130 -5.06 8.36 5.40
C PHE A 130 -5.18 6.91 5.86
N TRP A 131 -4.52 5.99 5.18
CA TRP A 131 -4.45 4.59 5.62
C TRP A 131 -3.02 4.22 5.97
N VAL A 132 -2.86 3.62 7.14
CA VAL A 132 -1.60 3.02 7.58
C VAL A 132 -1.79 1.52 7.63
N GLU A 133 -0.90 0.78 6.97
CA GLU A 133 -1.00 -0.67 6.87
C GLU A 133 0.34 -1.37 7.12
N TRP A 134 0.27 -2.50 7.81
CA TRP A 134 1.43 -3.36 8.09
C TRP A 134 1.19 -4.78 7.59
N LEU A 135 2.24 -5.36 7.02
CA LEU A 135 2.33 -6.80 6.78
C LEU A 135 2.87 -7.46 8.04
N VAL A 136 2.08 -8.32 8.68
CA VAL A 136 2.43 -8.94 9.96
C VAL A 136 2.49 -10.45 9.84
N LEU A 137 3.40 -11.06 10.60
CA LEU A 137 3.49 -12.50 10.77
C LEU A 137 2.76 -12.89 12.06
N PRO A 138 1.82 -13.86 12.02
CA PRO A 138 1.17 -14.35 13.20
C PRO A 138 2.16 -15.11 14.09
N LEU A 139 1.85 -15.20 15.39
CA LEU A 139 2.64 -15.98 16.33
C LEU A 139 2.63 -17.46 15.94
N LYS A 140 3.76 -18.15 16.18
CA LYS A 140 3.86 -19.59 15.94
C LYS A 140 2.74 -20.34 16.67
N GLY A 141 2.01 -21.18 15.94
CA GLY A 141 0.90 -21.99 16.47
C GLY A 141 -0.46 -21.30 16.44
N TYR A 142 -0.56 -20.06 15.96
CA TYR A 142 -1.84 -19.45 15.65
C TYR A 142 -2.46 -20.12 14.41
N PRO A 143 -3.72 -20.60 14.46
CA PRO A 143 -4.38 -21.17 13.29
C PRO A 143 -4.57 -20.09 12.22
N ALA A 144 -4.16 -20.39 10.99
CA ALA A 144 -4.34 -19.52 9.83
C ALA A 144 -5.81 -19.48 9.37
#